data_AF-A0A364NWX2-F1
#
_entry.id   AF-A0A364NWX2-F1
#
_cell.length_a   1.000
_cell.length_b   1.000
_cell.length_c   1.000
_cell.angle_alpha   90.00
_cell.angle_beta   90.00
_cell.angle_gamma   90.00
#
_symmetry.space_group_name_H-M   'P 1'
#
loop_
_entity.id
_entity.type
_entity.pdbx_description
1 polymer ?
#
loop_
_entity_poly.entity_id
_entity_poly.type
_entity_poly.pdbx_seq_one_letter_code
_entity_poly.pdbx_strand_id
1 'polypeptide(L)'
;MGARGPLHLRKTTNVVLDALVQAVEQAGQGQPVSRAMLENVVAGLKVSVGFDDFYHRSYREMMEIVESEKREQRRSNAFGRLMLHPLSPLFQDESLDRTLVTNIFSFLHLVLGEEADVYGEKCKEIVGALRDDLGDHFSWDAFYDDPEAKIVLWHTLVQISGSFKRYDLRKDWFIKLMQYRPTTVSVASNAFITRDHDPSEEPLVFGEREFCLFFHALFDPLVDLPPKDDAAFRKEFGADPHHLIGGFLVNLSMCAV
;
A
#
# COMPACT_ATOMS: atom_id res chain seq x y z
N MET A 1 4.61 -3.98 -9.02
CA MET A 1 3.69 -5.14 -9.17
C MET A 1 4.52 -6.42 -9.12
N GLY A 2 4.06 -7.48 -8.46
CA GLY A 2 4.83 -8.72 -8.39
C GLY A 2 4.81 -9.49 -9.71
N ALA A 3 5.91 -10.20 -10.00
CA ALA A 3 6.09 -10.92 -11.25
C ALA A 3 5.28 -12.22 -11.35
N ARG A 4 4.67 -12.70 -10.25
CA ARG A 4 3.99 -14.01 -10.21
C ARG A 4 2.64 -13.97 -10.93
N GLY A 5 1.90 -12.85 -10.83
CA GLY A 5 0.64 -12.65 -11.55
C GLY A 5 0.80 -12.76 -13.08
N PRO A 6 1.68 -11.97 -13.71
CA PRO A 6 1.96 -12.07 -15.15
C PRO A 6 2.44 -13.45 -15.60
N LEU A 7 3.27 -14.14 -14.79
CA LEU A 7 3.72 -15.50 -15.09
C LEU A 7 2.57 -16.52 -15.05
N HIS A 8 1.66 -16.39 -14.07
CA HIS A 8 0.48 -17.24 -13.98
C HIS A 8 -0.44 -17.05 -15.20
N LEU A 9 -0.72 -15.80 -15.59
CA LEU A 9 -1.49 -15.49 -16.80
C LEU A 9 -0.89 -16.15 -18.04
N ARG A 10 0.43 -16.02 -18.23
CA ARG A 10 1.13 -16.65 -19.35
C ARG A 10 0.98 -18.17 -19.34
N LYS A 11 1.08 -18.80 -18.17
CA LYS A 11 0.89 -20.25 -18.02
C LYS A 11 -0.54 -20.66 -18.37
N THR A 12 -1.54 -19.94 -17.88
CA THR A 12 -2.96 -20.19 -18.19
C THR A 12 -3.24 -20.07 -19.68
N THR A 13 -2.70 -19.05 -20.35
CA THR A 13 -2.83 -18.89 -21.81
C THR A 13 -2.22 -20.07 -22.57
N ASN A 14 -1.05 -20.55 -22.17
CA ASN A 14 -0.43 -21.70 -22.83
C ASN A 14 -1.29 -22.97 -22.72
N VAL A 15 -1.89 -23.23 -21.55
CA VAL A 15 -2.78 -24.39 -21.37
C VAL A 15 -4.01 -24.32 -22.28
N VAL A 16 -4.58 -23.13 -22.47
CA VAL A 16 -5.71 -22.90 -23.40
C VAL A 16 -5.29 -23.16 -24.84
N LEU A 17 -4.10 -22.70 -25.25
CA LEU A 17 -3.57 -22.93 -26.59
C LEU A 17 -3.28 -24.41 -26.86
N ASP A 18 -2.71 -25.12 -25.90
CA ASP A 18 -2.44 -26.56 -26.01
C ASP A 18 -3.74 -27.37 -26.14
N ALA A 19 -4.76 -27.02 -25.35
CA ALA A 19 -6.08 -27.63 -25.43
C ALA A 19 -6.78 -27.35 -26.76
N LEU A 20 -6.59 -26.15 -27.33
CA LEU A 20 -7.07 -25.83 -28.68
C LEU A 20 -6.39 -26.71 -29.74
N VAL A 21 -5.07 -26.85 -29.68
CA VAL A 21 -4.31 -27.72 -30.60
C VAL A 21 -4.82 -29.15 -30.54
N GLN A 22 -4.97 -29.72 -29.34
CA GLN A 22 -5.48 -31.08 -29.15
C GLN A 22 -6.91 -31.26 -29.68
N ALA A 23 -7.80 -30.28 -29.43
CA ALA A 23 -9.16 -30.34 -29.92
C ALA A 23 -9.25 -30.28 -31.45
N VAL A 24 -8.36 -29.51 -32.09
CA VAL A 24 -8.22 -29.46 -33.56
C VAL A 24 -7.69 -30.79 -34.09
N GLU A 25 -6.66 -31.37 -33.48
CA GLU A 25 -6.13 -32.68 -33.91
C GLU A 25 -7.19 -33.79 -33.83
N GLN A 26 -7.95 -33.83 -32.74
CA GLN A 26 -9.01 -34.82 -32.52
C GLN A 26 -10.17 -34.66 -33.51
N ALA A 27 -10.61 -33.42 -33.76
CA ALA A 27 -11.68 -33.15 -34.71
C ALA A 27 -11.26 -33.42 -36.17
N GLY A 28 -9.95 -33.39 -36.46
CA GLY A 28 -9.43 -33.50 -37.82
C GLY A 28 -9.37 -34.92 -38.33
N GLN A 29 -9.16 -35.92 -37.47
CA GLN A 29 -9.00 -37.34 -37.85
C GLN A 29 -8.07 -37.54 -39.09
N GLY A 30 -7.02 -36.72 -39.22
CA GLY A 30 -6.09 -36.78 -40.36
C GLY A 30 -6.51 -36.00 -41.63
N GLN A 31 -7.63 -35.26 -41.59
CA GLN A 31 -8.04 -34.33 -42.65
C GLN A 31 -7.31 -32.97 -42.53
N PRO A 32 -7.14 -32.24 -43.65
CA PRO A 32 -6.56 -30.89 -43.63
C PRO A 32 -7.37 -29.96 -42.74
N VAL A 33 -6.69 -29.23 -41.85
CA VAL A 33 -7.32 -28.23 -40.98
C VAL A 33 -7.95 -27.13 -41.85
N SER A 34 -9.26 -26.94 -41.72
CA SER A 34 -10.00 -25.88 -42.40
C SER A 34 -10.38 -24.76 -41.43
N ARG A 35 -10.63 -23.56 -41.97
CA ARG A 35 -11.10 -22.43 -41.17
C ARG A 35 -12.42 -22.72 -40.45
N ALA A 36 -13.37 -23.36 -41.12
CA ALA A 36 -14.67 -23.72 -40.54
C ALA A 36 -14.52 -24.70 -39.36
N MET A 37 -13.57 -25.62 -39.47
CA MET A 37 -13.26 -26.56 -38.40
C MET A 37 -12.67 -25.85 -37.17
N LEU A 38 -11.71 -24.94 -37.38
CA LEU A 38 -11.17 -24.09 -36.30
C LEU A 38 -12.26 -23.27 -35.61
N GLU A 39 -13.14 -22.64 -36.39
CA GLU A 39 -14.26 -21.84 -35.86
C GLU A 39 -15.21 -22.70 -35.01
N ASN A 40 -15.52 -23.92 -35.47
CA ASN A 40 -16.37 -24.86 -34.73
C ASN A 40 -15.71 -25.35 -33.43
N VAL A 41 -14.43 -25.69 -33.47
CA VAL A 41 -13.68 -26.12 -32.28
C VAL A 41 -13.61 -24.99 -31.26
N VAL A 42 -13.28 -23.76 -31.69
CA VAL A 42 -13.25 -22.58 -30.82
C VAL A 42 -14.63 -22.29 -30.23
N ALA A 43 -15.70 -22.39 -31.03
CA ALA A 43 -17.07 -22.19 -30.54
C ALA A 43 -17.45 -23.24 -29.49
N GLY A 44 -17.07 -24.51 -29.69
CA GLY A 44 -17.27 -25.59 -28.73
C GLY A 44 -16.50 -25.39 -27.42
N LEU A 45 -15.24 -24.97 -27.50
CA LEU A 45 -14.41 -24.69 -26.32
C LEU A 45 -15.00 -23.55 -25.46
N LYS A 46 -15.53 -22.50 -26.10
CA LYS A 46 -16.16 -21.35 -25.43
C LYS A 46 -17.39 -21.69 -24.60
N VAL A 47 -18.08 -22.79 -24.90
CA VAL A 47 -19.29 -23.23 -24.18
C VAL A 47 -19.07 -24.50 -23.37
N SER A 48 -17.82 -24.97 -23.29
CA SER A 48 -17.51 -26.22 -22.61
C SER A 48 -17.42 -26.01 -21.09
N VAL A 49 -18.17 -26.83 -20.34
CA VAL A 49 -18.18 -26.82 -18.87
C VAL A 49 -16.76 -27.04 -18.30
N GLY A 50 -15.95 -27.85 -18.97
CA GLY A 50 -14.56 -28.08 -18.55
C GLY A 50 -13.67 -26.84 -18.63
N PHE A 51 -13.92 -25.94 -19.59
CA PHE A 51 -13.22 -24.66 -19.66
C PHE A 51 -13.76 -23.66 -18.65
N ASP A 52 -15.06 -23.63 -18.39
CA ASP A 52 -15.63 -22.81 -17.32
C ASP A 52 -15.03 -23.17 -15.96
N ASP A 53 -14.95 -24.46 -15.63
CA ASP A 53 -14.30 -24.95 -14.42
C ASP A 53 -12.81 -24.61 -14.37
N PHE A 54 -12.12 -24.67 -15.51
CA PHE A 54 -10.71 -24.29 -15.63
C PHE A 54 -10.51 -22.78 -15.37
N TYR A 55 -11.34 -21.91 -15.96
CA TYR A 55 -11.26 -20.47 -15.73
C TYR A 55 -11.63 -20.10 -14.30
N HIS A 56 -12.65 -20.73 -13.70
CA HIS A 56 -13.00 -20.52 -12.31
C HIS A 56 -11.89 -20.93 -11.33
N ARG A 57 -11.14 -22.00 -11.63
CA ARG A 57 -9.96 -22.39 -10.85
C ARG A 57 -8.81 -21.41 -11.05
N SER A 58 -8.47 -21.09 -12.30
CA SER A 58 -7.40 -20.13 -12.63
C SER A 58 -7.66 -18.75 -12.02
N TYR A 59 -8.92 -18.31 -11.98
CA TYR A 59 -9.33 -17.08 -11.31
C TYR A 59 -9.09 -17.15 -9.80
N ARG A 60 -9.48 -18.25 -9.13
CA ARG A 60 -9.21 -18.44 -7.69
C ARG A 60 -7.71 -18.43 -7.38
N GLU A 61 -6.92 -19.17 -8.15
CA GLU A 61 -5.46 -19.21 -8.01
C GLU A 61 -4.82 -17.82 -8.22
N MET A 62 -5.31 -17.06 -9.19
CA MET A 62 -4.86 -15.68 -9.42
C MET A 62 -5.19 -14.77 -8.24
N MET A 63 -6.40 -14.90 -7.66
CA MET A 63 -6.78 -14.13 -6.47
C MET A 63 -5.88 -14.48 -5.28
N GLU A 64 -5.56 -15.75 -5.08
CA GLU A 64 -4.62 -16.19 -4.04
C GLU A 64 -3.21 -15.62 -4.26
N ILE A 65 -2.71 -15.61 -5.51
CA ILE A 65 -1.42 -14.99 -5.85
C ILE A 65 -1.46 -13.50 -5.52
N VAL A 66 -2.49 -12.78 -5.95
CA VAL A 66 -2.64 -11.34 -5.68
C VAL A 66 -2.71 -11.06 -4.19
N GLU A 67 -3.46 -11.86 -3.42
CA GLU A 67 -3.50 -11.73 -1.97
C GLU A 67 -2.16 -12.03 -1.31
N SER A 68 -1.45 -13.06 -1.78
CA SER A 68 -0.12 -13.41 -1.27
C SER A 68 0.89 -12.31 -1.54
N GLU A 69 0.87 -11.71 -2.74
CA GLU A 69 1.72 -10.58 -3.11
C GLU A 69 1.36 -9.33 -2.30
N LYS A 70 0.06 -9.06 -2.06
CA LYS A 70 -0.38 -7.98 -1.17
C LYS A 70 0.10 -8.22 0.27
N ARG A 71 0.04 -9.44 0.78
CA ARG A 71 0.56 -9.80 2.11
C ARG A 71 2.08 -9.67 2.18
N GLU A 72 2.79 -10.10 1.14
CA GLU A 72 4.25 -10.01 1.03
C GLU A 72 4.69 -8.55 0.93
N GLN A 73 4.02 -7.73 0.11
CA GLN A 73 4.20 -6.27 0.06
C GLN A 73 3.91 -5.60 1.42
N ARG A 74 2.84 -5.98 2.11
CA ARG A 74 2.57 -5.47 3.48
C ARG A 74 3.66 -5.85 4.47
N ARG A 75 4.28 -7.03 4.31
CA ARG A 75 5.41 -7.47 5.14
C ARG A 75 6.71 -6.77 4.76
N SER A 76 6.90 -6.40 3.49
CA SER A 76 8.11 -5.75 2.96
C SER A 76 8.01 -4.23 2.82
N ASN A 77 6.88 -3.60 3.16
CA ASN A 77 6.70 -2.16 3.06
C ASN A 77 7.44 -1.46 4.21
N ALA A 78 8.77 -1.36 4.07
CA ALA A 78 9.66 -0.73 5.05
C ALA A 78 9.29 0.75 5.28
N PHE A 79 8.98 1.49 4.22
CA PHE A 79 8.52 2.88 4.34
C PHE A 79 7.19 3.00 5.09
N GLY A 80 6.21 2.15 4.77
CA GLY A 80 4.96 2.14 5.51
C GLY A 80 5.12 1.77 6.98
N ARG A 81 6.04 0.85 7.31
CA ARG A 81 6.40 0.53 8.69
C ARG A 81 7.05 1.71 9.42
N LEU A 82 7.97 2.41 8.75
CA LEU A 82 8.61 3.61 9.27
C LEU A 82 7.55 4.67 9.63
N MET A 83 6.59 4.92 8.74
CA MET A 83 5.54 5.92 8.98
C MET A 83 4.50 5.50 10.03
N LEU A 84 4.24 4.20 10.19
CA LEU A 84 3.31 3.70 11.21
C LEU A 84 3.98 3.47 12.58
N HIS A 85 5.31 3.47 12.65
CA HIS A 85 6.01 3.18 13.90
C HIS A 85 5.63 4.16 15.02
N PRO A 86 5.66 5.50 14.82
CA PRO A 86 5.28 6.44 15.88
C PRO A 86 3.81 6.30 16.31
N LEU A 87 2.96 5.80 15.42
CA LEU A 87 1.53 5.58 15.68
C LEU A 87 1.23 4.23 16.36
N SER A 88 2.22 3.35 16.48
CA SER A 88 2.03 1.99 16.98
C SER A 88 1.42 1.93 18.39
N PRO A 89 1.80 2.78 19.35
CA PRO A 89 1.14 2.82 20.67
C PRO A 89 -0.36 3.11 20.58
N LEU A 90 -0.76 4.06 19.73
CA LEU A 90 -2.17 4.46 19.55
C LEU A 90 -3.04 3.34 18.95
N PHE A 91 -2.44 2.44 18.17
CA PHE A 91 -3.13 1.24 17.67
C PHE A 91 -3.10 0.07 18.65
N GLN A 92 -2.26 0.11 19.68
CA GLN A 92 -2.16 -0.92 20.71
C GLN A 92 -3.12 -0.64 21.86
N ASP A 93 -3.28 0.62 22.24
CA ASP A 93 -4.21 1.08 23.27
C ASP A 93 -5.63 1.38 22.73
N GLU A 94 -5.86 1.13 21.44
CA GLU A 94 -7.14 1.33 20.75
C GLU A 94 -7.62 2.80 20.70
N SER A 95 -6.72 3.76 20.93
CA SER A 95 -7.00 5.18 20.70
C SER A 95 -7.22 5.51 19.21
N LEU A 96 -6.63 4.72 18.31
CA LEU A 96 -6.89 4.75 16.87
C LEU A 96 -7.27 3.35 16.38
N ASP A 97 -8.26 3.29 15.48
CA ASP A 97 -8.66 2.03 14.83
C ASP A 97 -7.65 1.62 13.74
N ARG A 98 -7.24 0.34 13.73
CA ARG A 98 -6.36 -0.24 12.70
C ARG A 98 -6.95 -0.21 11.30
N THR A 99 -8.27 -0.08 11.16
CA THR A 99 -8.93 0.10 9.85
C THR A 99 -8.44 1.38 9.14
N LEU A 100 -7.98 2.38 9.89
CA LEU A 100 -7.42 3.64 9.39
C LEU A 100 -6.12 3.46 8.59
N VAL A 101 -5.38 2.36 8.77
CA VAL A 101 -4.08 2.13 8.12
C VAL A 101 -4.14 2.29 6.61
N THR A 102 -5.23 1.84 5.97
CA THR A 102 -5.41 1.98 4.52
C THR A 102 -5.57 3.45 4.11
N ASN A 103 -6.29 4.23 4.92
CA ASN A 103 -6.52 5.65 4.68
C ASN A 103 -5.26 6.48 4.95
N ILE A 104 -4.44 6.07 5.92
CA ILE A 104 -3.11 6.64 6.17
C ILE A 104 -2.19 6.46 4.96
N PHE A 105 -2.14 5.27 4.35
CA PHE A 105 -1.35 5.08 3.12
C PHE A 105 -1.90 5.89 1.94
N SER A 106 -3.22 5.99 1.82
CA SER A 106 -3.84 6.86 0.81
C SER A 106 -3.45 8.33 1.02
N PHE A 107 -3.45 8.80 2.26
CA PHE A 107 -3.00 10.15 2.61
C PHE A 107 -1.54 10.37 2.25
N LEU A 108 -0.65 9.45 2.62
CA LEU A 108 0.78 9.56 2.28
C LEU A 108 0.97 9.64 0.77
N HIS A 109 0.27 8.82 -0.02
CA HIS A 109 0.35 8.89 -1.48
C HIS A 109 -0.18 10.22 -2.05
N LEU A 110 -1.26 10.77 -1.48
CA LEU A 110 -1.81 12.06 -1.90
C LEU A 110 -0.91 13.25 -1.56
N VAL A 111 -0.11 13.17 -0.50
CA VAL A 111 0.83 14.24 -0.10
C VAL A 111 2.16 14.12 -0.82
N LEU A 112 2.67 12.91 -0.98
CA LEU A 112 4.02 12.65 -1.49
C LEU A 112 4.06 12.42 -3.00
N GLY A 113 2.96 11.95 -3.60
CA GLY A 113 2.92 11.58 -5.01
C GLY A 113 3.96 10.50 -5.35
N GLU A 114 4.78 10.76 -6.36
CA GLU A 114 5.85 9.87 -6.83
C GLU A 114 7.01 9.72 -5.82
N GLU A 115 7.20 10.68 -4.91
CA GLU A 115 8.27 10.61 -3.90
C GLU A 115 8.03 9.47 -2.91
N ALA A 116 6.78 9.03 -2.72
CA ALA A 116 6.47 7.85 -1.91
C ALA A 116 7.16 6.58 -2.43
N ASP A 117 7.28 6.43 -3.75
CA ASP A 117 7.97 5.28 -4.35
C ASP A 117 9.48 5.38 -4.15
N VAL A 118 10.04 6.59 -4.27
CA VAL A 118 11.47 6.86 -4.02
C VAL A 118 11.84 6.55 -2.57
N TYR A 119 11.05 7.02 -1.60
CA TYR A 119 11.25 6.70 -0.18
C TYR A 119 11.01 5.22 0.10
N GLY A 120 10.06 4.60 -0.61
CA GLY A 120 9.80 3.17 -0.59
C GLY A 120 11.04 2.34 -0.97
N GLU A 121 11.67 2.66 -2.10
CA GLU A 121 12.90 1.98 -2.54
C GLU A 121 14.07 2.25 -1.60
N LYS A 122 14.28 3.51 -1.17
CA LYS A 122 15.35 3.84 -0.21
C LYS A 122 15.22 3.07 1.10
N CYS A 123 14.01 2.94 1.65
CA CYS A 123 13.79 2.15 2.86
C CYS A 123 14.05 0.65 2.63
N LYS A 124 13.77 0.12 1.43
CA LYS A 124 14.09 -1.28 1.09
C LYS A 124 15.60 -1.50 1.00
N GLU A 125 16.33 -0.55 0.42
CA GLU A 125 17.79 -0.60 0.35
C GLU A 125 18.42 -0.60 1.74
N ILE A 126 17.95 0.29 2.64
CA ILE A 126 18.42 0.33 4.04
C ILE A 126 18.14 -0.99 4.75
N VAL A 127 16.91 -1.54 4.64
CA VAL A 127 16.59 -2.85 5.23
C VAL A 127 17.43 -3.97 4.63
N GLY A 128 17.74 -3.92 3.33
CA GLY A 128 18.64 -4.85 2.67
C GLY A 128 20.05 -4.81 3.28
N ALA A 129 20.64 -3.61 3.35
CA ALA A 129 21.95 -3.40 3.94
C ALA A 129 22.00 -3.85 5.42
N LEU A 130 21.00 -3.48 6.22
CA LEU A 130 20.92 -3.90 7.63
C LEU A 130 20.79 -5.42 7.79
N ARG A 131 20.10 -6.11 6.88
CA ARG A 131 20.01 -7.57 6.89
C ARG A 131 21.32 -8.24 6.49
N ASP A 132 22.04 -7.66 5.53
CA ASP A 132 23.34 -8.16 5.11
C ASP A 132 24.38 -7.97 6.22
N ASP A 133 24.33 -6.84 6.94
CA ASP A 133 25.26 -6.50 8.02
C ASP A 133 24.95 -7.24 9.35
N LEU A 134 23.68 -7.33 9.75
CA LEU A 134 23.26 -7.90 11.03
C LEU A 134 22.87 -9.39 10.96
N GLY A 135 22.57 -9.90 9.76
CA GLY A 135 22.11 -11.28 9.56
C GLY A 135 20.91 -11.64 10.43
N ASP A 136 21.06 -12.70 11.22
CA ASP A 136 20.01 -13.20 12.14
C ASP A 136 19.71 -12.25 13.31
N HIS A 137 20.55 -11.24 13.56
CA HIS A 137 20.33 -10.23 14.59
C HIS A 137 19.52 -9.02 14.10
N PHE A 138 19.09 -9.01 12.83
CA PHE A 138 18.23 -7.95 12.32
C PHE A 138 16.94 -7.81 13.14
N SER A 139 16.66 -6.58 13.58
CA SER A 139 15.38 -6.20 14.18
C SER A 139 14.82 -4.95 13.48
N TRP A 140 13.51 -4.75 13.56
CA TRP A 140 12.90 -3.53 13.06
C TRP A 140 13.31 -2.29 13.86
N ASP A 141 13.63 -2.46 15.14
CA ASP A 141 14.15 -1.37 15.97
C ASP A 141 15.50 -0.88 15.44
N ALA A 142 16.38 -1.78 14.99
CA ALA A 142 17.63 -1.39 14.33
C ALA A 142 17.40 -0.58 13.05
N PHE A 143 16.32 -0.87 12.30
CA PHE A 143 15.91 -0.07 11.15
C PHE A 143 15.33 1.29 11.56
N TYR A 144 14.54 1.37 12.62
CA TYR A 144 13.98 2.65 13.10
C TYR A 144 15.05 3.58 13.71
N ASP A 145 16.10 2.99 14.28
CA ASP A 145 17.24 3.72 14.82
C ASP A 145 18.29 4.11 13.77
N ASP A 146 18.18 3.58 12.55
CA ASP A 146 19.09 3.87 11.45
C ASP A 146 19.01 5.36 11.03
N PRO A 147 20.16 6.08 10.95
CA PRO A 147 20.18 7.49 10.59
C PRO A 147 19.56 7.80 9.22
N GLU A 148 19.73 6.93 8.22
CA GLU A 148 19.18 7.16 6.89
C GLU A 148 17.66 6.94 6.87
N ALA A 149 17.16 5.98 7.64
CA ALA A 149 15.73 5.77 7.82
C ALA A 149 15.08 6.98 8.50
N LYS A 150 15.72 7.53 9.55
CA LYS A 150 15.27 8.77 10.21
C LYS A 150 15.23 9.96 9.25
N ILE A 151 16.22 10.11 8.38
CA ILE A 151 16.22 11.16 7.34
C ILE A 151 15.00 11.02 6.41
N VAL A 152 14.65 9.81 5.99
CA VAL A 152 13.44 9.58 5.16
C VAL A 152 12.16 9.97 5.92
N LEU A 153 12.06 9.60 7.20
CA LEU A 153 10.95 10.01 8.05
C LEU A 153 10.86 11.54 8.14
N TRP A 154 11.97 12.23 8.38
CA TRP A 154 12.01 13.69 8.51
C TRP A 154 11.61 14.41 7.23
N HIS A 155 12.10 13.98 6.06
CA HIS A 155 11.68 14.54 4.77
C HIS A 155 10.17 14.42 4.58
N THR A 156 9.64 13.24 4.89
CA THR A 156 8.19 12.97 4.82
C THR A 156 7.39 13.91 5.74
N LEU A 157 7.85 14.11 6.98
CA LEU A 157 7.17 14.98 7.95
C LEU A 157 7.25 16.47 7.59
N VAL A 158 8.39 16.93 7.04
CA VAL A 158 8.53 18.30 6.52
C VAL A 158 7.56 18.54 5.36
N GLN A 159 7.39 17.57 4.46
CA GLN A 159 6.46 17.69 3.35
C GLN A 159 4.99 17.63 3.79
N ILE A 160 4.68 16.74 4.73
CA ILE A 160 3.36 16.68 5.37
C ILE A 160 3.01 18.04 5.97
N SER A 161 3.87 18.60 6.81
CA SER A 161 3.61 19.90 7.45
C SER A 161 3.45 21.01 6.42
N GLY A 162 4.28 21.02 5.36
CA GLY A 162 4.17 21.94 4.22
C GLY A 162 2.83 21.84 3.47
N SER A 163 2.14 20.70 3.53
CA SER A 163 0.82 20.52 2.95
C SER A 163 -0.32 21.14 3.77
N PHE A 164 -0.06 21.56 5.02
CA PHE A 164 -1.02 22.16 5.94
C PHE A 164 -0.94 23.69 6.05
N LYS A 165 -0.40 24.38 5.02
CA LYS A 165 -0.37 25.87 4.96
C LYS A 165 -1.74 26.52 5.21
N ARG A 166 -2.82 25.89 4.76
CA ARG A 166 -4.21 26.27 5.07
C ARG A 166 -4.76 25.28 6.10
N TYR A 167 -4.33 25.45 7.35
CA TYR A 167 -4.48 24.46 8.41
C TYR A 167 -5.92 23.94 8.57
N ASP A 168 -6.90 24.82 8.83
CA ASP A 168 -8.29 24.42 9.07
C ASP A 168 -8.89 23.64 7.89
N LEU A 169 -8.70 24.13 6.67
CA LEU A 169 -9.21 23.46 5.47
C LEU A 169 -8.56 22.07 5.28
N ARG A 170 -7.25 21.96 5.55
CA ARG A 170 -6.51 20.70 5.38
C ARG A 170 -6.78 19.72 6.51
N LYS A 171 -7.04 20.20 7.73
CA LYS A 171 -7.56 19.43 8.85
C LYS A 171 -8.89 18.79 8.48
N ASP A 172 -9.86 19.58 8.03
CA ASP A 172 -11.18 19.09 7.63
C ASP A 172 -11.10 18.07 6.48
N TRP A 173 -10.23 18.33 5.50
CA TRP A 173 -9.98 17.40 4.41
C TRP A 173 -9.37 16.08 4.91
N PHE A 174 -8.38 16.15 5.80
CA PHE A 174 -7.73 14.96 6.34
C PHE A 174 -8.71 14.12 7.16
N ILE A 175 -9.51 14.74 8.02
CA ILE A 175 -10.55 14.06 8.80
C ILE A 175 -11.52 13.32 7.88
N LYS A 176 -12.02 13.99 6.83
CA LYS A 176 -12.91 13.36 5.83
C LYS A 176 -12.23 12.22 5.07
N LEU A 177 -10.95 12.37 4.74
CA LEU A 177 -10.17 11.30 4.10
C LEU A 177 -10.01 10.09 5.01
N MET A 178 -9.77 10.31 6.31
CA MET A 178 -9.67 9.23 7.28
C MET A 178 -11.00 8.50 7.48
N GLN A 179 -12.13 9.21 7.40
CA GLN A 179 -13.48 8.62 7.45
C GLN A 179 -13.90 7.93 6.15
N TYR A 180 -13.14 8.09 5.05
CA TYR A 180 -13.53 7.56 3.75
C TYR A 180 -13.52 6.03 3.74
N ARG A 181 -14.62 5.44 3.28
CA ARG A 181 -14.73 4.02 2.97
C ARG A 181 -14.87 3.86 1.46
N PRO A 182 -13.95 3.12 0.79
CA PRO A 182 -14.12 2.83 -0.62
C PRO A 182 -15.38 1.98 -0.83
N THR A 183 -16.41 2.58 -1.44
CA THR A 183 -17.67 1.91 -1.80
C THR A 183 -17.52 1.02 -3.02
N THR A 184 -16.42 1.16 -3.76
CA THR A 184 -16.14 0.42 -4.99
C THR A 184 -14.75 -0.17 -4.93
N VAL A 185 -14.66 -1.48 -5.17
CA VAL A 185 -13.38 -2.19 -5.25
C VAL A 185 -13.21 -2.64 -6.69
N SER A 186 -12.11 -2.26 -7.32
CA SER A 186 -11.75 -2.80 -8.63
C SER A 186 -11.33 -4.26 -8.44
N VAL A 187 -12.07 -5.16 -9.08
CA VAL A 187 -11.78 -6.60 -9.11
C VAL A 187 -11.13 -6.98 -10.44
N ALA A 188 -11.32 -6.17 -11.49
CA ALA A 188 -10.57 -6.22 -12.74
C ALA A 188 -10.51 -4.82 -13.39
N SER A 189 -9.70 -4.66 -14.44
CA SER A 189 -9.51 -3.38 -15.16
C SER A 189 -10.82 -2.71 -15.60
N ASN A 190 -11.90 -3.48 -15.80
CA ASN A 190 -13.23 -2.99 -16.15
C ASN A 190 -14.35 -3.52 -15.23
N ALA A 191 -14.01 -4.13 -14.08
CA ALA A 191 -14.99 -4.70 -13.16
C ALA A 191 -14.84 -4.07 -11.77
N PHE A 192 -15.89 -3.37 -11.36
CA PHE A 192 -16.01 -2.78 -10.03
C PHE A 192 -17.13 -3.49 -9.31
N ILE A 193 -16.84 -4.00 -8.12
CA ILE A 193 -17.89 -4.47 -7.21
C ILE A 193 -18.18 -3.29 -6.28
N THR A 194 -19.42 -2.81 -6.33
CA THR A 194 -19.94 -1.94 -5.28
C THR A 194 -20.11 -2.79 -4.04
N ARG A 195 -19.41 -2.45 -2.96
CA ARG A 195 -19.70 -3.02 -1.66
C ARG A 195 -20.96 -2.34 -1.14
N ASP A 196 -22.04 -3.09 -1.05
CA ASP A 196 -23.19 -2.67 -0.25
C ASP A 196 -22.69 -2.54 1.20
N HIS A 197 -22.68 -1.32 1.72
CA HIS A 197 -22.38 -1.10 3.13
C HIS A 197 -23.52 -1.70 3.94
N ASP A 198 -23.18 -2.60 4.86
CA ASP A 198 -24.12 -3.05 5.86
C ASP A 198 -24.53 -1.81 6.68
N PRO A 199 -25.81 -1.42 6.71
CA PRO A 199 -26.27 -0.28 7.50
C PRO A 199 -26.04 -0.45 9.00
N SER A 200 -25.70 -1.68 9.44
CA SER A 200 -25.37 -2.00 10.83
C SER A 200 -23.88 -1.89 11.16
N GLU A 201 -22.99 -1.70 10.18
CA GLU A 201 -21.58 -1.42 10.46
C GLU A 201 -21.42 -0.02 11.07
N GLU A 202 -20.87 0.05 12.27
CA GLU A 202 -20.57 1.32 12.94
C GLU A 202 -19.71 2.22 12.04
N PRO A 203 -19.97 3.54 11.98
CA PRO A 203 -19.18 4.47 11.18
C PRO A 203 -17.76 4.53 11.72
N LEU A 204 -16.80 4.74 10.82
CA LEU A 204 -15.41 4.86 11.20
C LEU A 204 -15.22 6.21 11.91
N VAL A 205 -14.96 6.16 13.21
CA VAL A 205 -14.83 7.35 14.05
C VAL A 205 -13.41 7.90 13.91
N PHE A 206 -13.29 9.04 13.24
CA PHE A 206 -12.06 9.82 13.20
C PHE A 206 -12.45 11.30 13.20
N GLY A 207 -12.32 11.98 14.33
CA GLY A 207 -12.66 13.37 14.53
C GLY A 207 -11.46 14.24 14.86
N GLU A 208 -11.69 15.35 15.56
CA GLU A 208 -10.60 16.26 15.95
C GLU A 208 -9.64 15.60 16.94
N ARG A 209 -10.14 14.83 17.91
CA ARG A 209 -9.28 14.16 18.90
C ARG A 209 -8.31 13.17 18.24
N GLU A 210 -8.81 12.33 17.32
CA GLU A 210 -7.99 11.36 16.60
C GLU A 210 -6.99 12.06 15.66
N PHE A 211 -7.40 13.19 15.07
CA PHE A 211 -6.48 14.07 14.34
C PHE A 211 -5.34 14.58 15.23
N CYS A 212 -5.66 15.10 16.43
CA CYS A 212 -4.65 15.56 17.39
C CYS A 212 -3.68 14.44 17.74
N LEU A 213 -4.20 13.29 18.20
CA LEU A 213 -3.43 12.12 18.58
C LEU A 213 -2.48 11.68 17.46
N PHE A 214 -3.01 11.56 16.24
CA PHE A 214 -2.24 11.15 15.07
C PHE A 214 -1.06 12.08 14.79
N PHE A 215 -1.30 13.40 14.76
CA PHE A 215 -0.25 14.35 14.41
C PHE A 215 0.72 14.62 15.56
N HIS A 216 0.27 14.59 16.81
CA HIS A 216 1.17 14.64 17.98
C HIS A 216 2.13 13.45 17.99
N ALA A 217 1.64 12.23 17.79
CA ALA A 217 2.49 11.04 17.74
C ALA A 217 3.55 11.11 16.62
N LEU A 218 3.27 11.76 15.50
CA LEU A 218 4.22 11.93 14.40
C LEU A 218 5.22 13.08 14.62
N PHE A 219 4.79 14.19 15.22
CA PHE A 219 5.56 15.44 15.23
C PHE A 219 6.19 15.78 16.58
N ASP A 220 5.63 15.33 17.71
CA ASP A 220 6.22 15.56 19.04
C ASP A 220 7.68 15.04 19.13
N PRO A 221 8.05 13.88 18.52
CA PRO A 221 9.45 13.44 18.51
C PRO A 221 10.41 14.41 17.82
N LEU A 222 9.93 15.31 16.94
CA LEU A 222 10.77 16.31 16.26
C LEU A 222 10.94 17.59 17.09
N VAL A 223 10.11 17.80 18.13
CA VAL A 223 10.21 18.95 19.04
C VAL A 223 11.43 18.78 19.94
N ASP A 224 11.63 17.58 20.48
CA ASP A 224 12.70 17.26 21.43
C ASP A 224 13.68 16.21 20.88
N LEU A 225 14.29 16.51 19.72
CA LEU A 225 15.29 15.61 19.14
C LEU A 225 16.53 15.46 20.05
N PRO A 226 17.07 14.24 20.20
CA PRO A 226 18.37 14.03 20.83
C PRO A 226 19.46 14.86 20.11
N PRO A 227 20.51 15.34 20.80
CA PRO A 227 21.52 16.22 20.20
C PRO A 227 22.19 15.66 18.92
N LYS A 228 22.36 14.34 18.86
CA LYS A 228 22.89 13.64 17.68
C LYS A 228 21.94 13.75 16.48
N ASP A 229 20.65 13.57 16.73
CA ASP A 229 19.62 13.59 15.70
C ASP A 229 19.30 15.03 15.26
N ASP A 230 19.31 16.02 16.18
CA ASP A 230 19.21 17.44 15.83
C ASP A 230 20.38 17.89 14.94
N ALA A 231 21.62 17.47 15.24
CA ALA A 231 22.78 17.77 14.40
C ALA A 231 22.66 17.13 12.99
N ALA A 232 22.17 15.89 12.91
CA ALA A 232 21.91 15.22 11.64
C ALA A 232 20.79 15.92 10.84
N PHE A 233 19.71 16.31 11.50
CA PHE A 233 18.61 17.06 10.91
C PHE A 233 19.09 18.40 10.35
N ARG A 234 19.82 19.19 11.14
CA ARG A 234 20.38 20.48 10.69
C ARG A 234 21.34 20.32 9.51
N LYS A 235 22.12 19.23 9.50
CA LYS A 235 23.03 18.93 8.38
C LYS A 235 22.25 18.64 7.10
N GLU A 236 21.14 17.91 7.19
CA GLU A 236 20.31 17.54 6.05
C GLU A 236 19.50 18.73 5.50
N PHE A 237 18.84 19.49 6.38
CA PHE A 237 17.89 20.53 5.97
C PHE A 237 18.42 21.96 6.05
N GLY A 238 19.61 22.17 6.62
CA GLY A 238 20.21 23.51 6.80
C GLY A 238 19.54 24.38 7.86
N ALA A 239 18.54 23.86 8.59
CA ALA A 239 17.79 24.55 9.62
C ALA A 239 17.34 23.56 10.71
N ASP A 240 16.91 24.08 11.87
CA ASP A 240 16.29 23.25 12.91
C ASP A 240 14.82 22.89 12.60
N PRO A 241 14.27 21.86 13.26
CA PRO A 241 12.89 21.46 13.06
C PRO A 241 11.90 22.60 13.29
N HIS A 242 12.08 23.40 14.35
CA HIS A 242 11.18 24.49 14.69
C HIS A 242 11.09 25.53 13.58
N HIS A 243 12.17 25.78 12.84
CA HIS A 243 12.16 26.68 11.70
C HIS A 243 11.35 26.14 10.51
N LEU A 244 11.46 24.84 10.21
CA LEU A 244 10.83 24.24 9.02
C LEU A 244 9.37 23.85 9.23
N ILE A 245 9.04 23.35 10.42
CA ILE A 245 7.71 22.81 10.74
C ILE A 245 6.97 23.63 11.80
N GLY A 246 7.57 24.70 12.32
CA GLY A 246 7.02 25.48 13.44
C GLY A 246 5.62 26.04 13.21
N GLY A 247 5.32 26.49 11.99
CA GLY A 247 3.96 26.94 11.66
C GLY A 247 2.90 25.85 11.84
N PHE A 248 3.25 24.60 11.54
CA PHE A 248 2.37 23.46 11.79
C PHE A 248 2.32 23.12 13.28
N LEU A 249 3.46 23.11 13.97
CA LEU A 249 3.54 22.84 15.42
C LEU A 249 2.73 23.84 16.26
N VAL A 250 2.72 25.13 15.92
CA VAL A 250 1.89 26.13 16.59
C VAL A 250 0.41 25.78 16.47
N ASN A 251 -0.04 25.41 15.26
CA ASN A 251 -1.42 25.00 15.06
C ASN A 251 -1.77 23.70 15.79
N LEU A 252 -0.84 22.74 15.81
CA LEU A 252 -0.98 21.48 16.53
C LEU A 252 -0.99 21.67 18.05
N SER A 253 -0.26 22.66 18.59
CA SER A 253 -0.29 22.96 20.04
C SER A 253 -1.64 23.49 20.54
N MET A 254 -2.48 24.02 19.64
CA MET A 254 -3.85 24.45 19.97
C MET A 254 -4.83 23.28 19.99
N CYS A 255 -4.41 22.12 19.50
CA CYS A 255 -5.17 20.88 19.49
C CYS A 255 -4.96 20.16 20.84
N ALA A 256 -6.03 20.00 21.62
CA ALA A 256 -5.94 19.26 22.89
C ALA A 256 -5.99 17.74 22.63
N VAL A 257 -5.15 16.99 23.34
CA VAL A 257 -5.09 15.52 23.36
C VAL A 257 -5.75 14.98 24.63
#